data_AF-A0A2V5M9A8-F1
#
_entry.id   AF-A0A2V5M9A8-F1
#
_cell.length_a   1.000
_cell.length_b   1.000
_cell.length_c   1.000
_cell.angle_alpha   90.00
_cell.angle_beta   90.00
_cell.angle_gamma   90.00
#
_symmetry.space_group_name_H-M   'P 1'
#
loop_
_entity.id
_entity.type
_entity.pdbx_description
1 polymer ?
#
loop_
_entity_poly.entity_id
_entity_poly.type
_entity_poly.pdbx_seq_one_letter_code
_entity_poly.pdbx_strand_id
1 'polypeptide(L)' 'EQVLKAADLREGENIFTVNLAEVQDRIQELPQADEVQVVRKLPGEIDIRVVERKPVAWITSEKEISDPFASD' A
#
# COMPACT_ATOMS: atom_id res chain seq x y z
N GLU A 1 -4.30 1.04 11.45
CA GLU A 1 -5.70 0.96 10.96
C GLU A 1 -5.84 1.04 9.43
N GLN A 2 -5.18 1.98 8.74
CA GLN A 2 -5.42 2.22 7.31
C GLN A 2 -5.12 1.00 6.40
N VAL A 3 -4.06 0.24 6.69
CA VAL A 3 -3.70 -1.00 5.96
C VAL A 3 -4.75 -2.10 6.19
N LEU A 4 -5.19 -2.32 7.44
CA LEU A 4 -6.23 -3.31 7.76
C LEU A 4 -7.55 -3.00 7.05
N LYS A 5 -7.91 -1.72 6.98
CA LYS A 5 -9.13 -1.27 6.29
C LYS A 5 -9.02 -1.44 4.77
N ALA A 6 -7.88 -1.13 4.16
CA ALA A 6 -7.64 -1.34 2.73
C ALA A 6 -7.60 -2.84 2.39
N ALA A 7 -7.03 -3.65 3.26
CA ALA A 7 -6.98 -5.10 3.16
C ALA A 7 -8.34 -5.80 3.37
N ASP A 8 -9.34 -5.10 3.90
CA ASP A 8 -10.65 -5.65 4.30
C ASP A 8 -10.53 -6.87 5.23
N LEU A 9 -9.54 -6.83 6.11
CA LEU A 9 -9.30 -7.88 7.09
C LEU A 9 -9.97 -7.54 8.41
N ARG A 10 -10.50 -8.57 9.07
CA ARG A 10 -11.06 -8.46 10.42
C ARG A 10 -10.22 -9.26 11.40
N GLU A 11 -9.92 -8.67 12.55
CA GLU A 11 -9.27 -9.39 13.63
C GLU A 11 -10.16 -10.57 14.08
N GLY A 12 -9.54 -11.74 14.27
CA GLY A 12 -10.23 -12.98 14.62
C GLY A 12 -10.82 -13.76 13.44
N GLU A 13 -10.66 -13.28 12.20
CA GLU A 13 -11.01 -14.06 11.00
C GLU A 13 -10.06 -15.25 10.79
N ASN A 14 -10.56 -16.32 10.17
CA ASN A 14 -9.76 -17.49 9.85
C ASN A 14 -8.72 -17.17 8.74
N ILE A 15 -7.44 -17.31 9.06
CA ILE A 15 -6.35 -17.02 8.11
C ILE A 15 -6.34 -17.88 6.84
N PHE A 16 -7.00 -19.06 6.87
CA PHE A 16 -7.08 -19.96 5.73
C PHE A 16 -8.18 -19.57 4.74
N THR A 17 -9.19 -18.82 5.18
CA THR A 17 -10.27 -18.34 4.30
C THR A 17 -9.91 -17.05 3.59
N VAL A 18 -8.95 -16.28 4.12
CA VAL A 18 -8.46 -15.04 3.52
C VAL A 18 -7.69 -15.31 2.23
N ASN A 19 -8.03 -14.60 1.15
CA ASN A 19 -7.27 -14.59 -0.10
C ASN A 19 -6.10 -13.59 -0.01
N LEU A 20 -4.87 -14.08 0.15
CA LEU A 20 -3.70 -13.21 0.32
C LEU A 20 -3.36 -12.39 -0.93
N ALA A 21 -3.63 -12.92 -2.13
CA ALA A 21 -3.34 -12.20 -3.37
C ALA A 21 -4.25 -10.98 -3.50
N GLU A 22 -5.53 -11.17 -3.22
CA GLU A 22 -6.51 -10.07 -3.23
C GLU A 22 -6.22 -9.01 -2.16
N VAL A 23 -5.78 -9.44 -0.97
CA VAL A 23 -5.32 -8.52 0.08
C VAL A 23 -4.11 -7.71 -0.40
N GLN A 24 -3.13 -8.37 -1.02
CA GLN A 24 -1.94 -7.71 -1.56
C GLN A 24 -2.32 -6.68 -2.62
N ASP A 25 -3.18 -7.05 -3.58
CA ASP A 25 -3.62 -6.18 -4.67
C ASP A 25 -4.31 -4.90 -4.14
N ARG A 26 -5.25 -5.06 -3.19
CA ARG A 26 -5.97 -3.91 -2.59
C ARG A 26 -5.04 -2.93 -1.86
N ILE A 27 -4.01 -3.42 -1.17
CA ILE A 27 -3.04 -2.56 -0.50
C ILE A 27 -2.10 -1.91 -1.53
N GLN A 28 -1.73 -2.63 -2.59
CA GLN A 28 -0.86 -2.13 -3.65
C GLN A 28 -1.50 -1.01 -4.49
N GLU A 29 -2.83 -0.94 -4.55
CA GLU A 29 -3.58 0.16 -5.16
C GLU A 29 -3.44 1.49 -4.39
N LEU A 30 -2.97 1.47 -3.13
CA LEU A 30 -2.75 2.68 -2.36
C LEU A 30 -1.60 3.50 -2.96
N PRO A 31 -1.80 4.80 -3.28
CA PRO A 31 -0.76 5.63 -3.88
C PRO A 31 0.53 5.74 -3.05
N GLN A 32 0.39 5.65 -1.73
CA GLN A 32 1.48 5.67 -0.76
C GLN A 32 2.26 4.35 -0.67
N ALA A 33 1.74 3.24 -1.18
CA ALA A 33 2.42 1.95 -1.16
C ALA A 33 3.31 1.81 -2.41
N ASP A 34 4.56 1.40 -2.19
CA ASP A 34 5.51 1.07 -3.26
C ASP A 34 5.55 -0.43 -3.48
N GLU A 35 5.76 -1.18 -2.39
CA GLU A 35 5.81 -2.64 -2.38
C GLU A 35 4.95 -3.19 -1.24
N VAL A 36 4.19 -4.25 -1.52
CA VAL A 36 3.39 -4.97 -0.52
C VAL A 36 3.72 -6.46 -0.57
N GLN A 37 4.00 -7.03 0.60
CA GLN A 37 4.18 -8.46 0.79
C GLN A 37 3.23 -8.97 1.88
N VAL A 38 2.42 -9.97 1.53
CA VAL A 38 1.47 -10.61 2.45
C VAL A 38 1.85 -12.07 2.61
N VAL A 39 2.14 -12.50 3.84
CA VAL A 39 2.51 -13.88 4.14
C VAL A 39 1.71 -14.42 5.32
N ARG A 40 1.38 -15.70 5.28
CA ARG A 40 0.82 -16.41 6.45
C ARG A 40 1.95 -16.80 7.39
N LYS A 41 1.77 -16.46 8.65
CA LYS A 41 2.60 -16.93 9.76
C LYS A 41 1.76 -17.85 10.62
N LEU A 42 2.02 -19.14 10.47
CA LEU A 42 1.25 -20.18 11.16
C LEU A 42 1.49 -20.13 12.68
N PRO A 43 0.49 -20.50 13.49
CA PRO A 43 -0.78 -21.11 13.08
C PRO A 43 -1.94 -20.14 12.81
N GLY A 44 -1.80 -18.83 13.06
CA GLY A 44 -2.96 -17.92 13.11
C GLY A 44 -2.69 -16.46 12.79
N GLU A 45 -1.53 -16.12 12.23
CA GLU A 45 -1.14 -14.74 11.93
C GLU A 45 -1.03 -14.52 10.41
N ILE A 46 -1.35 -13.32 9.97
CA ILE A 46 -1.01 -12.81 8.64
C ILE A 46 -0.07 -11.64 8.86
N ASP A 47 1.13 -11.74 8.30
CA ASP A 47 2.13 -10.69 8.36
C ASP A 47 2.06 -9.89 7.04
N ILE A 48 1.94 -8.57 7.17
CA ILE A 48 1.81 -7.64 6.05
C ILE A 48 2.95 -6.65 6.14
N ARG A 49 3.86 -6.72 5.18
CA ARG A 49 4.95 -5.76 5.03
C ARG A 49 4.60 -4.79 3.91
N VAL A 50 4.63 -3.49 4.23
CA VAL A 50 4.41 -2.40 3.27
C VAL A 50 5.63 -1.51 3.27
N VAL A 51 6.16 -1.23 2.08
CA VAL A 51 7.18 -0.21 1.86
C VAL A 51 6.48 1.02 1.31
N GLU A 52 6.69 2.17 1.96
CA GLU A 52 6.13 3.43 1.50
C GLU A 52 6.91 4.00 0.32
N ARG A 53 6.18 4.55 -0.66
CA ARG A 53 6.75 5.19 -1.84
C ARG A 53 7.49 6.46 -1.44
N LYS A 54 8.69 6.66 -2.01
CA LYS A 54 9.45 7.93 -1.90
C LYS A 54 9.19 8.79 -3.12
N PRO A 55 8.23 9.74 -3.08
CA PRO A 55 7.93 10.57 -4.25
C PRO A 55 9.10 11.49 -4.56
N VAL A 56 9.61 11.42 -5.80
CA VAL A 56 10.68 12.31 -6.29
C VAL A 56 10.14 13.49 -7.10
N ALA A 57 8.85 13.44 -7.48
CA ALA A 57 8.13 14.51 -8.16
C ALA A 57 6.63 14.39 -7.88
N TRP A 58 5.91 15.51 -7.95
CA TRP A 58 4.46 15.58 -7.79
C TRP A 58 3.82 15.84 -9.14
N ILE A 59 2.87 15.01 -9.57
CA ILE A 59 2.07 15.26 -10.76
C ILE A 59 0.92 16.18 -10.33
N THR A 60 0.98 17.46 -10.69
CA THR A 60 -0.16 18.37 -10.53
C THR A 60 -0.99 18.31 -11.82
N SER A 61 -2.32 18.29 -11.69
CA SER A 61 -3.20 18.47 -12.84
C SER A 61 -3.01 19.89 -13.39
N GLU A 62 -2.86 19.99 -14.72
CA GLU A 62 -2.49 21.20 -15.46
C GLU A 62 -3.04 22.51 -14.88
N LYS A 63 -2.22 23.18 -14.07
CA LYS A 63 -2.19 24.63 -13.95
C LYS A 63 -0.80 25.02 -13.46
N GLU A 64 0.03 25.34 -14.46
CA GLU A 64 1.30 26.07 -14.40
C GLU A 64 2.22 25.68 -13.23
N ILE A 65 3.10 24.71 -13.48
CA ILE A 65 4.33 24.59 -12.69
C ILE A 65 5.39 25.40 -13.45
N SER A 66 5.77 26.58 -12.93
CA SER A 66 7.07 27.15 -13.28
C SER A 66 8.13 26.22 -12.71
N ASP A 67 9.07 25.79 -13.55
CA ASP A 67 10.16 24.89 -13.19
C ASP A 67 10.87 25.34 -11.89
N PRO A 68 10.76 24.58 -10.78
CA PRO A 68 11.41 24.93 -9.51
C PRO A 68 12.93 24.70 -9.53
N PHE A 69 13.49 24.18 -10.63
CA PHE A 69 14.93 23.93 -10.81
C PHE A 69 15.60 24.89 -11.81
N ALA A 70 14.88 25.90 -12.32
CA ALA A 70 15.51 26.97 -13.10
C ALA A 70 16.50 27.73 -12.19
N SER A 71 17.80 27.55 -12.44
CA SER A 71 18.86 28.40 -11.87
C SER A 71 19.13 29.57 -12.82
N ASP A 72 19.25 30.78 -12.26
CA ASP A 72 19.73 32.01 -12.92
C ASP A 72 21.11 31.85 -13.58
#